data_AF-A0A5D0NDX1-F1
#
_entry.id   AF-A0A5D0NDX1-F1
#
_cell.length_a   1.000
_cell.length_b   1.000
_cell.length_c   1.000
_cell.angle_alpha   90.00
_cell.angle_beta   90.00
_cell.angle_gamma   90.00
#
_symmetry.space_group_name_H-M   'P 1'
#
loop_
_entity.id
_entity.type
_entity.pdbx_description
1 polymer ?
#
loop_
_entity_poly.entity_id
_entity_poly.type
_entity_poly.pdbx_seq_one_letter_code
_entity_poly.pdbx_strand_id
1 'polypeptide(L)'
;MEGEAADWLVGLALRCDVERWCLRLGDGLPSGHPLLGLSALCVGHLSRRFGFVSAEARTLVEELAARCRRDPSDVDGNALSGLEDVECFAPRRP
;
A
#
# COMPACT_ATOMS: atom_id res chain seq x y z
N MET A 1 -3.17 -18.99 23.16
CA MET A 1 -3.20 -17.57 23.59
C MET A 1 -1.84 -16.91 23.38
N GLU A 2 -0.75 -17.43 23.95
CA GLU A 2 0.59 -16.83 23.73
C GLU A 2 1.11 -16.97 22.29
N GLY A 3 0.97 -18.14 21.66
CA GLY A 3 1.39 -18.33 20.26
C GLY A 3 0.65 -17.42 19.28
N GLU A 4 -0.67 -17.29 19.44
CA GLU A 4 -1.50 -16.39 18.64
C GLU A 4 -1.14 -14.92 18.84
N ALA A 5 -0.84 -14.51 20.08
CA ALA A 5 -0.38 -13.16 20.37
C ALA A 5 1.00 -12.87 19.75
N ALA A 6 1.93 -13.84 19.79
CA ALA A 6 3.24 -13.73 19.17
C ALA A 6 3.11 -13.59 17.64
N ASP A 7 2.30 -14.44 17.00
CA ASP A 7 2.03 -14.37 15.56
C ASP A 7 1.42 -13.02 15.16
N TRP A 8 0.50 -12.50 15.97
CA TRP A 8 -0.11 -11.20 15.73
C TRP A 8 0.90 -10.05 15.84
N LEU A 9 1.75 -10.06 16.88
CA LEU A 9 2.80 -9.05 17.06
C LEU A 9 3.83 -9.08 15.92
N VAL A 10 4.24 -10.26 15.47
CA VAL A 10 5.13 -10.42 14.30
C VAL A 10 4.46 -9.89 13.05
N GLY A 11 3.18 -10.21 12.84
CA GLY A 11 2.39 -9.70 11.73
C GLY A 11 2.32 -8.16 11.73
N LEU A 12 2.09 -7.56 12.89
CA LEU A 12 2.04 -6.10 13.03
C LEU A 12 3.41 -5.45 12.76
N ALA A 13 4.50 -6.04 13.26
CA ALA A 13 5.85 -5.54 13.01
C ALA A 13 6.18 -5.56 11.51
N LEU A 14 5.87 -6.67 10.82
CA LEU A 14 6.05 -6.78 9.37
C LEU A 14 5.19 -5.76 8.61
N ARG A 15 3.93 -5.55 9.01
CA ARG A 15 3.06 -4.53 8.41
C ARG A 15 3.68 -3.14 8.50
N CYS A 16 4.12 -2.74 9.70
CA CYS A 16 4.69 -1.41 9.95
C CYS A 16 5.96 -1.17 9.12
N ASP A 17 6.83 -2.18 8.99
CA ASP A 17 8.07 -2.05 8.23
C ASP A 17 7.80 -1.95 6.72
N VAL A 18 6.94 -2.83 6.18
CA VAL A 18 6.55 -2.81 4.77
C VAL A 18 5.87 -1.50 4.40
N GLU A 19 4.92 -1.04 5.22
CA GLU A 19 4.19 0.22 4.99
C GLU A 19 5.16 1.42 4.97
N ARG A 20 6.10 1.49 5.91
CA ARG A 20 7.13 2.54 5.96
C ARG A 20 8.01 2.54 4.71
N TRP A 21 8.42 1.38 4.21
CA TRP A 21 9.19 1.30 2.97
C TRP A 21 8.39 1.72 1.75
N CYS A 22 7.11 1.34 1.67
CA CYS A 22 6.23 1.76 0.57
C CYS A 22 6.10 3.28 0.52
N LEU A 23 5.88 3.93 1.66
CA LEU A 23 5.85 5.40 1.78
C LEU A 23 7.15 6.04 1.27
N ARG A 24 8.30 5.58 1.76
CA ARG A 24 9.60 6.13 1.34
C ARG A 24 9.88 5.97 -0.15
N LEU A 25 9.49 4.86 -0.74
CA LEU A 25 9.70 4.59 -2.16
C LEU A 25 8.72 5.39 -3.03
N GLY A 26 7.45 5.43 -2.66
CA GLY A 26 6.40 6.11 -3.40
C GLY A 26 6.63 7.62 -3.55
N ASP A 27 7.18 8.25 -2.52
CA ASP A 27 7.48 9.69 -2.51
C ASP A 27 8.87 10.02 -3.06
N GLY A 28 9.81 9.09 -2.95
CA GLY A 28 11.24 9.35 -3.18
C GLY A 28 11.77 9.00 -4.57
N LEU A 29 10.99 8.30 -5.39
CA LEU A 29 11.45 7.77 -6.67
C LEU A 29 11.01 8.61 -7.87
N PRO A 30 11.82 8.65 -8.96
CA PRO A 30 11.47 9.39 -10.15
C PRO A 30 10.28 8.76 -10.91
N SER A 31 9.66 9.57 -11.75
CA SER A 31 8.63 9.13 -12.70
C SER A 31 9.11 7.95 -13.55
N GLY A 32 8.21 6.98 -13.77
CA GLY A 32 8.48 5.76 -14.54
C GLY A 32 9.26 4.68 -13.79
N HIS A 33 9.59 4.90 -12.51
CA HIS A 33 10.30 3.88 -11.73
C HIS A 33 9.36 2.71 -11.36
N PRO A 34 9.74 1.44 -11.62
CA PRO A 34 8.86 0.28 -11.44
C PRO A 34 8.40 0.06 -9.99
N LEU A 35 9.17 0.54 -9.02
CA LEU A 35 8.79 0.43 -7.60
C LEU A 35 7.62 1.35 -7.19
N LEU A 36 7.25 2.34 -8.01
CA LEU A 36 6.10 3.18 -7.72
C LEU A 36 4.81 2.35 -7.72
N GLY A 37 4.50 1.66 -8.82
CA GLY A 37 3.35 0.77 -8.89
C GLY A 37 3.41 -0.36 -7.86
N LEU A 38 4.60 -0.95 -7.66
CA LEU A 38 4.80 -2.02 -6.67
C LEU A 38 4.52 -1.56 -5.24
N SER A 39 4.92 -0.33 -4.87
CA SER A 39 4.67 0.20 -3.52
C SER A 39 3.16 0.28 -3.21
N ALA A 40 2.36 0.74 -4.18
CA ALA A 40 0.90 0.77 -4.04
C ALA A 40 0.29 -0.63 -3.95
N LEU A 41 0.77 -1.59 -4.74
CA LEU A 41 0.33 -2.99 -4.67
C LEU A 41 0.66 -3.63 -3.31
N CYS A 42 1.86 -3.38 -2.78
CA CYS A 42 2.25 -3.85 -1.45
C CYS A 42 1.30 -3.30 -0.36
N VAL A 43 0.93 -2.02 -0.41
CA VAL A 43 -0.06 -1.43 0.50
C VAL A 43 -1.44 -2.11 0.33
N GLY A 44 -1.87 -2.39 -0.89
CA GLY A 44 -3.07 -3.20 -1.15
C GLY A 44 -3.01 -4.59 -0.49
N HIS A 45 -1.87 -5.28 -0.57
CA HIS A 45 -1.72 -6.56 0.13
C HIS A 45 -1.73 -6.42 1.66
N LEU A 46 -1.25 -5.30 2.21
CA LEU A 46 -1.41 -5.01 3.64
C LEU A 46 -2.89 -4.81 4.00
N SER A 47 -3.68 -4.09 3.18
CA SER A 47 -5.11 -3.94 3.45
C SER A 47 -5.83 -5.29 3.46
N ARG A 48 -5.55 -6.18 2.48
CA ARG A 48 -6.11 -7.54 2.42
C ARG A 48 -5.80 -8.37 3.67
N ARG A 49 -4.55 -8.26 4.16
CA ARG A 49 -4.07 -9.09 5.27
C ARG A 49 -4.54 -8.57 6.63
N PHE A 50 -4.60 -7.26 6.81
CA PHE A 50 -4.82 -6.64 8.12
C PHE A 50 -6.17 -5.94 8.27
N GLY A 51 -6.89 -5.68 7.18
CA GLY A 51 -8.19 -5.00 7.19
C GLY A 51 -8.10 -3.49 7.45
N PHE A 52 -6.89 -2.93 7.48
CA PHE A 52 -6.65 -1.50 7.63
C PHE A 52 -5.28 -1.11 7.07
N VAL A 53 -5.14 0.17 6.74
CA VAL A 53 -3.88 0.85 6.38
C VAL A 53 -3.87 2.22 7.06
N SER A 54 -2.69 2.83 7.20
CA SER A 54 -2.56 4.21 7.66
C SER A 54 -3.22 5.20 6.67
N ALA A 55 -3.50 6.41 7.15
CA ALA A 55 -4.04 7.47 6.29
C ALA A 55 -3.04 7.87 5.20
N GLU A 56 -1.76 7.92 5.56
CA GLU A 56 -0.64 8.24 4.68
C GLU A 56 -0.49 7.18 3.58
N ALA A 57 -0.55 5.90 3.92
CA ALA A 57 -0.45 4.84 2.92
C ALA A 57 -1.66 4.83 1.97
N ARG A 58 -2.85 5.16 2.47
CA ARG A 58 -4.02 5.38 1.62
C ARG A 58 -3.81 6.54 0.66
N THR A 59 -3.37 7.70 1.16
CA THR A 59 -3.09 8.87 0.32
C THR A 59 -2.09 8.54 -0.77
N LEU A 60 -1.00 7.86 -0.42
CA LEU A 60 0.00 7.42 -1.40
C LEU A 60 -0.62 6.57 -2.52
N VAL A 61 -1.42 5.56 -2.17
CA VAL A 61 -2.05 4.67 -3.15
C VAL A 61 -3.02 5.45 -4.05
N GLU A 62 -3.80 6.36 -3.50
CA GLU A 62 -4.73 7.23 -4.24
C GLU A 62 -3.96 8.12 -5.24
N GLU A 63 -2.84 8.71 -4.82
CA GLU A 63 -1.98 9.54 -5.67
C GLU A 63 -1.29 8.75 -6.79
N LEU A 64 -0.72 7.59 -6.48
CA LEU A 64 -0.07 6.72 -7.47
C LEU A 64 -1.07 6.17 -8.48
N ALA A 65 -2.28 5.79 -8.04
CA ALA A 65 -3.35 5.40 -8.95
C ALA A 65 -3.79 6.57 -9.85
N ALA A 66 -3.88 7.78 -9.31
CA ALA A 66 -4.17 8.98 -10.10
C ALA A 66 -3.06 9.31 -11.11
N ARG A 67 -1.80 9.06 -10.78
CA ARG A 67 -0.66 9.15 -11.72
C ARG A 67 -0.78 8.11 -12.84
N CYS A 68 -1.01 6.84 -12.50
CA CYS A 68 -1.21 5.75 -13.46
C CYS A 68 -2.36 6.05 -14.44
N ARG A 69 -3.51 6.54 -13.95
CA ARG A 69 -4.65 6.92 -14.80
C ARG A 69 -4.30 8.02 -15.81
N ARG A 70 -3.41 8.95 -15.45
CA ARG A 70 -2.97 10.05 -16.32
C ARG A 70 -1.92 9.57 -17.31
N ASP A 71 -0.96 8.79 -16.84
CA ASP A 71 0.16 8.29 -17.62
C ASP A 71 0.64 6.92 -17.10
N PRO A 72 0.28 5.81 -17.77
CA PRO A 72 0.76 4.48 -17.41
C PRO A 72 2.27 4.28 -17.55
N SER A 73 2.99 5.18 -18.22
CA SER A 73 4.46 5.16 -18.28
C SER A 73 5.11 5.87 -17.09
N ASP A 74 4.37 6.72 -16.36
CA ASP A 74 4.79 7.31 -15.08
C ASP A 74 4.65 6.30 -13.94
N VAL A 75 3.48 5.65 -13.85
CA VAL A 75 3.19 4.63 -12.84
C VAL A 75 2.41 3.50 -13.49
N ASP A 76 2.87 2.26 -13.31
CA ASP A 76 2.22 1.10 -13.91
C ASP A 76 0.90 0.71 -13.23
N GLY A 77 0.20 -0.25 -13.84
CA GLY A 77 -1.14 -0.71 -13.42
C GLY A 77 -1.21 -1.33 -12.03
N ASN A 78 -0.09 -1.69 -11.39
CA ASN A 78 -0.07 -2.20 -10.02
C ASN A 78 -0.65 -1.17 -9.03
N ALA A 79 -0.54 0.13 -9.34
CA ALA A 79 -1.14 1.18 -8.53
C ALA A 79 -2.68 1.12 -8.51
N LEU A 80 -3.30 0.72 -9.62
CA LEU A 80 -4.76 0.57 -9.70
C LEU A 80 -5.22 -0.67 -8.92
N SER A 81 -4.50 -1.78 -9.04
CA SER A 81 -4.77 -2.98 -8.25
C SER A 81 -4.60 -2.73 -6.75
N GLY A 82 -3.56 -1.98 -6.35
CA GLY A 82 -3.37 -1.56 -4.97
C GLY A 82 -4.51 -0.71 -4.44
N LEU A 83 -5.03 0.23 -5.25
CA LEU A 83 -6.18 1.05 -4.87
C LEU A 83 -7.45 0.22 -4.69
N GLU A 84 -7.72 -0.71 -5.60
CA GLU A 84 -8.88 -1.61 -5.52
C GLU A 84 -8.85 -2.43 -4.22
N ASP A 85 -7.69 -2.99 -3.86
CA ASP A 85 -7.51 -3.71 -2.60
C ASP A 85 -7.73 -2.78 -1.37
N VAL A 86 -7.22 -1.55 -1.40
CA VAL A 86 -7.40 -0.59 -0.30
C VAL A 86 -8.86 -0.15 -0.14
N GLU A 87 -9.60 0.01 -1.23
CA GLU A 87 -11.03 0.32 -1.23
C GLU A 87 -11.87 -0.85 -0.73
N CYS A 88 -11.53 -2.08 -1.13
CA CYS A 88 -12.28 -3.28 -0.77
C CYS A 88 -12.05 -3.72 0.69
N PHE A 89 -10.79 -3.71 1.15
CA PHE A 89 -10.40 -4.37 2.41
C PHE A 89 -10.09 -3.42 3.57
N ALA A 90 -9.87 -2.13 3.31
CA ALA A 90 -9.61 -1.14 4.35
C ALA A 90 -10.53 0.09 4.24
N PRO A 91 -11.87 -0.08 4.13
CA PRO A 91 -12.79 1.02 3.87
C PRO A 91 -12.64 2.13 4.90
N ARG A 92 -12.82 3.39 4.47
CA ARG A 92 -12.84 4.54 5.37
C ARG A 92 -13.90 4.27 6.45
N ARG A 93 -13.48 4.22 7.72
CA ARG A 93 -14.44 4.16 8.82
C ARG A 93 -15.17 5.52 8.88
N PRO A 94 -16.51 5.52 9.09
CA PRO A 94 -17.29 6.74 9.22
C PRO A 94 -16.90 7.58 10.43
#